data_AF-A0A2D8LLX5-F1
#
_entry.id   AF-A0A2D8LLX5-F1
#
_cell.length_a   1.000
_cell.length_b   1.000
_cell.length_c   1.000
_cell.angle_alpha   90.00
_cell.angle_beta   90.00
_cell.angle_gamma   90.00
#
_symmetry.space_group_name_H-M   'P 1'
#
loop_
_entity.id
_entity.type
_entity.pdbx_description
1 polymer ?
#
loop_
_entity_poly.entity_id
_entity_poly.type
_entity_poly.pdbx_seq_one_letter_code
_entity_poly.pdbx_strand_id
1 'polypeptide(L)'
;MGTLVYSQPTVSENSTITEAQLKEMMANEEVLNEWLVKVQTPGVIVNENKMIFSDEAQKLAQDEAYRESVYKDVYSLADVKESIEKFEIQKAFWRMINLYPNDKQLMLQFIYAYDPIVPADKLVTASFYTYAFFDPRITKIVDGKPDVYRPDLFEEYFRITKEIVQYVAMLREKEKATK
;
A
#
# COMPACT_ATOMS: atom_id res chain seq x y z
N MET A 1 -18.88 -38.25 5.69
CA MET A 1 -19.01 -36.86 5.22
C MET A 1 -20.06 -36.18 6.07
N GLY A 2 -19.65 -35.32 7.02
CA GLY A 2 -20.57 -34.53 7.84
C GLY A 2 -20.52 -33.08 7.39
N THR A 3 -21.61 -32.59 6.80
CA THR A 3 -21.79 -31.19 6.43
C THR A 3 -22.04 -30.38 7.70
N LEU A 4 -21.09 -29.51 8.05
CA LEU A 4 -21.30 -28.47 9.05
C LEU A 4 -22.20 -27.39 8.44
N VAL A 5 -23.46 -27.37 8.89
CA VAL A 5 -24.40 -26.30 8.55
C VAL A 5 -24.03 -25.09 9.42
N TYR A 6 -23.39 -24.09 8.83
CA TYR A 6 -23.22 -22.79 9.48
C TYR A 6 -24.59 -22.10 9.55
N SER A 7 -25.21 -22.07 10.72
CA SER A 7 -26.37 -21.22 10.98
C SER A 7 -25.94 -19.76 10.92
N GLN A 8 -26.55 -18.99 10.02
CA GLN A 8 -26.41 -17.53 9.99
C GLN A 8 -26.94 -16.95 11.31
N PRO A 9 -26.22 -16.00 11.96
CA PRO A 9 -26.72 -15.37 13.16
C PRO A 9 -27.98 -14.56 12.84
N THR A 10 -29.04 -14.79 13.62
CA THR A 10 -30.30 -14.02 13.53
C THR A 10 -30.09 -12.64 14.15
N VAL A 11 -30.18 -11.58 13.34
CA VAL A 11 -30.20 -10.20 13.84
C VAL A 11 -31.57 -9.94 14.47
N SER A 12 -31.63 -9.73 15.78
CA SER A 12 -32.87 -9.40 16.47
C SER A 12 -33.27 -7.94 16.19
N GLU A 13 -34.54 -7.70 15.83
CA GLU A 13 -35.10 -6.41 15.38
C GLU A 13 -35.09 -5.24 16.39
N ASN A 14 -34.47 -5.37 17.58
CA ASN A 14 -34.38 -4.28 18.57
C ASN A 14 -32.96 -4.12 19.14
N SER A 15 -31.96 -4.00 18.28
CA SER A 15 -30.60 -3.61 18.69
C SER A 15 -30.48 -2.09 18.73
N THR A 16 -30.97 -1.46 19.81
CA THR A 16 -30.68 -0.05 20.10
C THR A 16 -29.20 0.07 20.48
N ILE A 17 -28.41 0.75 19.66
CA ILE A 17 -27.01 1.06 19.94
C ILE A 17 -26.97 1.94 21.19
N THR A 18 -26.26 1.51 22.24
CA THR A 18 -26.09 2.33 23.44
C THR A 18 -25.16 3.52 23.16
N GLU A 19 -25.27 4.61 23.92
CA GLU A 19 -24.40 5.78 23.75
C GLU A 19 -22.90 5.43 23.87
N ALA A 20 -22.56 4.46 24.74
CA ALA A 20 -21.20 3.96 24.88
C ALA A 20 -20.72 3.22 23.62
N GLN A 21 -21.56 2.37 23.03
CA GLN A 21 -21.27 1.68 21.76
C GLN A 21 -21.20 2.66 20.59
N LEU A 22 -22.05 3.69 20.55
CA LEU A 22 -22.00 4.73 19.53
C LEU A 22 -20.68 5.50 19.60
N LYS A 23 -20.26 5.90 20.82
CA LYS A 23 -18.99 6.59 21.04
C LYS A 23 -17.78 5.73 20.66
N GLU A 24 -17.82 4.43 20.95
CA GLU A 24 -16.79 3.46 20.54
C GLU A 24 -16.75 3.28 19.02
N MET A 25 -17.90 3.17 18.36
CA MET A 25 -17.99 3.09 16.89
C MET A 25 -17.45 4.35 16.22
N MET A 26 -17.80 5.55 16.73
CA MET A 26 -17.29 6.82 16.22
C MET A 26 -15.77 6.96 16.40
N ALA A 27 -15.24 6.55 17.56
CA ALA A 27 -13.80 6.56 17.81
C ALA A 27 -13.05 5.58 16.88
N ASN A 28 -13.62 4.38 16.66
CA ASN A 28 -13.08 3.40 15.72
C ASN A 28 -13.11 3.91 14.28
N GLU A 29 -14.17 4.65 13.90
CA GLU A 29 -14.30 5.28 12.58
C GLU A 29 -13.25 6.39 12.39
N GLU A 30 -12.99 7.22 13.41
CA GLU A 30 -11.96 8.25 13.36
C GLU A 30 -10.57 7.63 13.18
N VAL A 31 -10.22 6.63 13.99
CA VAL A 31 -8.95 5.88 13.87
C VAL A 31 -8.81 5.21 12.51
N LEU A 32 -9.88 4.62 11.98
CA LEU A 32 -9.89 4.01 10.66
C LEU A 32 -9.65 5.06 9.57
N ASN A 33 -10.31 6.22 9.66
CA ASN A 33 -10.15 7.31 8.70
C ASN A 33 -8.72 7.85 8.70
N GLU A 34 -8.12 8.05 9.88
CA GLU A 34 -6.71 8.44 10.00
C GLU A 34 -5.78 7.41 9.35
N TRP A 35 -6.02 6.13 9.61
CA TRP A 35 -5.25 5.05 9.01
C TRP A 35 -5.40 5.01 7.48
N LEU A 36 -6.63 5.18 6.96
CA LEU A 36 -6.93 5.23 5.53
C LEU A 36 -6.22 6.41 4.85
N VAL A 37 -6.19 7.58 5.48
CA VAL A 37 -5.46 8.74 4.96
C VAL A 37 -3.96 8.44 4.96
N LYS A 38 -3.43 7.90 6.07
CA LYS A 38 -2.01 7.60 6.20
C LYS A 38 -1.53 6.62 5.14
N VAL A 39 -2.26 5.52 4.92
CA VAL A 39 -1.84 4.49 3.97
C VAL A 39 -1.89 4.97 2.50
N GLN A 40 -2.74 5.94 2.19
CA GLN A 40 -2.83 6.58 0.86
C GLN A 40 -1.84 7.72 0.67
N THR A 41 -1.16 8.19 1.72
CA THR A 41 -0.28 9.35 1.66
C THR A 41 1.13 8.91 1.27
N PRO A 42 1.71 9.49 0.18
CA PRO A 42 3.10 9.23 -0.19
C PRO A 42 4.08 9.57 0.93
N GLY A 43 5.11 8.74 1.07
CA GLY A 43 6.17 8.97 2.05
C GLY A 43 7.08 10.14 1.70
N VAL A 44 7.19 10.46 0.40
CA VAL A 44 7.89 11.65 -0.11
C VAL A 44 6.89 12.52 -0.87
N ILE A 45 6.73 13.76 -0.41
CA ILE A 45 5.94 14.79 -1.10
C ILE A 45 6.87 15.95 -1.46
N VAL A 46 6.90 16.32 -2.74
CA VAL A 46 7.65 17.47 -3.23
C VAL A 46 6.68 18.64 -3.38
N ASN A 47 6.88 19.70 -2.61
CA ASN A 47 6.06 20.92 -2.71
C ASN A 47 6.96 22.15 -2.91
N GLU A 48 6.83 22.79 -4.07
CA GLU A 48 7.47 24.03 -4.60
C GLU A 48 8.97 24.24 -4.36
N ASN A 49 9.51 24.01 -3.16
CA ASN A 49 10.94 23.99 -2.83
C ASN A 49 11.32 23.11 -1.61
N LYS A 50 10.41 22.25 -1.12
CA LYS A 50 10.63 21.40 0.06
C LYS A 50 10.20 19.97 -0.23
N MET A 51 11.05 19.01 0.19
CA MET A 51 10.66 17.61 0.34
C MET A 51 10.11 17.41 1.74
N ILE A 52 8.90 16.88 1.83
CA ILE A 52 8.26 16.50 3.09
C ILE A 52 8.34 14.98 3.17
N PHE A 53 8.90 14.49 4.28
CA PHE A 53 9.04 13.06 4.55
C PHE A 53 8.08 12.63 5.65
N SER A 54 7.29 11.59 5.38
CA SER A 54 6.54 10.85 6.40
C SER A 54 7.48 10.17 7.41
N ASP A 55 6.94 9.71 8.54
CA ASP A 55 7.72 8.94 9.53
C ASP A 55 8.43 7.73 8.91
N GLU A 56 7.76 7.01 8.01
CA GLU A 56 8.34 5.86 7.30
C GLU A 56 9.51 6.30 6.41
N ALA A 57 9.34 7.37 5.65
CA ALA A 57 10.39 7.91 4.79
C ALA A 57 11.58 8.47 5.59
N GLN A 58 11.33 9.12 6.73
CA GLN A 58 12.39 9.57 7.64
C GLN A 58 13.16 8.37 8.19
N LYS A 59 12.46 7.31 8.60
CA LYS A 59 13.09 6.08 9.09
C LYS A 59 13.95 5.43 8.00
N LEU A 60 13.44 5.31 6.78
CA LEU A 60 14.21 4.82 5.63
C LEU A 60 15.44 5.69 5.31
N ALA A 61 15.35 7.00 5.49
CA ALA A 61 16.46 7.92 5.25
C ALA A 61 17.56 7.83 6.33
N GLN A 62 17.17 7.69 7.60
CA GLN A 62 18.06 7.87 8.75
C GLN A 62 18.58 6.56 9.35
N ASP A 63 17.82 5.47 9.25
CA ASP A 63 18.18 4.17 9.81
C ASP A 63 18.62 3.22 8.69
N GLU A 64 19.94 3.05 8.55
CA GLU A 64 20.54 2.18 7.54
C GLU A 64 20.20 0.71 7.73
N ALA A 65 20.23 0.21 8.97
CA ALA A 65 19.88 -1.19 9.26
C ALA A 65 18.41 -1.47 8.95
N TYR A 66 17.52 -0.52 9.27
CA TYR A 66 16.12 -0.62 8.88
C TYR A 66 15.97 -0.62 7.36
N ARG A 67 16.61 0.32 6.66
CA ARG A 67 16.58 0.40 5.20
C ARG A 67 17.05 -0.91 4.57
N GLU A 68 18.19 -1.45 4.98
CA GLU A 68 18.69 -2.76 4.51
C GLU A 68 17.70 -3.91 4.77
N SER A 69 16.98 -3.89 5.89
CA SER A 69 15.96 -4.91 6.18
C SER A 69 14.71 -4.81 5.28
N VAL A 70 14.43 -3.63 4.74
CA VAL A 70 13.26 -3.37 3.88
C VAL A 70 13.52 -3.82 2.45
N TYR A 71 14.71 -3.52 1.91
CA TYR A 71 15.05 -3.79 0.52
C TYR A 71 15.75 -5.13 0.35
N LYS A 72 15.24 -5.93 -0.58
CA LYS A 72 15.83 -7.23 -0.94
C LYS A 72 16.29 -7.21 -2.38
N ASP A 73 17.31 -8.00 -2.68
CA ASP A 73 17.74 -8.24 -4.07
C ASP A 73 16.67 -8.99 -4.86
N VAL A 74 16.03 -9.96 -4.21
CA VAL A 74 14.98 -10.80 -4.79
C VAL A 74 13.76 -10.81 -3.86
N TYR A 75 12.60 -10.46 -4.40
CA TYR A 75 11.33 -10.50 -3.70
C TYR A 75 10.58 -11.81 -4.00
N SER A 76 9.73 -12.21 -3.07
CA SER A 76 8.88 -13.40 -3.13
C SER A 76 7.48 -13.12 -2.60
N LEU A 77 6.53 -14.03 -2.88
CA LEU A 77 5.18 -13.94 -2.33
C LEU A 77 5.15 -14.06 -0.78
N ALA A 78 6.14 -14.73 -0.19
CA ALA A 78 6.29 -14.80 1.27
C ALA A 78 6.56 -13.41 1.87
N ASP A 79 7.28 -12.55 1.15
CA ASP A 79 7.54 -11.17 1.57
C ASP A 79 6.24 -10.36 1.52
N VAL A 80 5.44 -10.50 0.46
CA VAL A 80 4.15 -9.82 0.38
C VAL A 80 3.26 -10.22 1.56
N LYS A 81 3.17 -11.52 1.83
CA LYS A 81 2.42 -12.07 2.98
C LYS A 81 2.90 -11.48 4.31
N GLU A 82 4.21 -11.49 4.55
CA GLU A 82 4.80 -10.96 5.79
C GLU A 82 4.40 -9.49 6.03
N SER A 83 4.48 -8.63 5.01
CA SER A 83 4.11 -7.22 5.15
C SER A 83 2.61 -7.04 5.40
N ILE A 84 1.76 -7.87 4.80
CA ILE A 84 0.31 -7.85 5.08
C ILE A 84 0.02 -8.27 6.52
N GLU A 85 0.64 -9.35 7.00
CA GLU A 85 0.47 -9.85 8.38
C GLU A 85 0.93 -8.83 9.43
N LYS A 86 1.94 -8.01 9.10
CA LYS A 86 2.42 -6.91 9.94
C LYS A 86 1.67 -5.59 9.74
N PHE A 87 0.61 -5.58 8.93
CA PHE A 87 -0.13 -4.36 8.56
C PHE A 87 0.71 -3.26 7.89
N GLU A 88 1.84 -3.63 7.28
CA GLU A 88 2.74 -2.75 6.53
C GLU A 88 2.27 -2.61 5.07
N ILE A 89 1.07 -2.09 4.86
CA ILE A 89 0.39 -2.14 3.55
C ILE A 89 1.19 -1.48 2.42
N GLN A 90 1.75 -0.29 2.64
CA GLN A 90 2.57 0.34 1.60
C GLN A 90 3.82 -0.51 1.26
N LYS A 91 4.41 -1.20 2.26
CA LYS A 91 5.55 -2.11 2.04
C LYS A 91 5.11 -3.33 1.23
N ALA A 92 3.94 -3.89 1.53
CA ALA A 92 3.37 -5.00 0.76
C ALA A 92 3.18 -4.60 -0.72
N PHE A 93 2.64 -3.41 -0.97
CA PHE A 93 2.45 -2.90 -2.33
C PHE A 93 3.78 -2.61 -3.05
N TRP A 94 4.78 -2.09 -2.34
CA TRP A 94 6.13 -1.98 -2.89
C TRP A 94 6.71 -3.35 -3.31
N ARG A 95 6.53 -4.38 -2.47
CA ARG A 95 6.91 -5.77 -2.79
C ARG A 95 6.14 -6.30 -4.01
N MET A 96 4.85 -6.00 -4.15
CA MET A 96 4.05 -6.35 -5.34
C MET A 96 4.53 -5.63 -6.60
N ILE A 97 4.90 -4.35 -6.53
CA ILE A 97 5.48 -3.60 -7.66
C ILE A 97 6.78 -4.29 -8.14
N ASN A 98 7.62 -4.76 -7.21
CA ASN A 98 8.85 -5.48 -7.54
C ASN A 98 8.60 -6.87 -8.14
N LEU A 99 7.52 -7.54 -7.75
CA LEU A 99 7.13 -8.86 -8.30
C LEU A 99 6.38 -8.76 -9.62
N TYR A 100 5.83 -7.59 -9.96
CA TYR A 100 5.01 -7.37 -11.14
C TYR A 100 5.63 -7.88 -12.46
N PRO A 101 6.93 -7.66 -12.75
CA PRO A 101 7.53 -8.17 -13.98
C PRO A 101 7.52 -9.70 -14.11
N ASN A 102 7.55 -10.41 -12.99
CA ASN A 102 7.62 -11.87 -12.94
C ASN A 102 6.24 -12.53 -13.08
N ASP A 103 5.21 -11.93 -12.48
CA ASP A 103 3.84 -12.42 -12.56
C ASP A 103 2.83 -11.27 -12.55
N LYS A 104 2.67 -10.65 -13.72
CA LYS A 104 1.81 -9.47 -13.91
C LYS A 104 0.38 -9.75 -13.49
N GLN A 105 -0.18 -10.88 -13.93
CA GLN A 105 -1.60 -11.17 -13.74
C GLN A 105 -1.91 -11.39 -12.25
N LEU A 106 -1.08 -12.15 -11.54
CA LEU A 106 -1.27 -12.38 -10.12
C LEU A 106 -1.14 -11.07 -9.33
N MET A 107 -0.13 -10.24 -9.63
CA MET A 107 0.05 -8.97 -8.93
C MET A 107 -1.12 -8.02 -9.14
N LEU A 108 -1.65 -7.94 -10.36
CA LEU A 108 -2.83 -7.13 -10.64
C LEU A 108 -4.07 -7.61 -9.89
N GLN A 109 -4.28 -8.93 -9.78
CA GLN A 109 -5.39 -9.50 -9.01
C GLN A 109 -5.27 -9.15 -7.52
N PHE A 110 -4.09 -9.30 -6.94
CA PHE A 110 -3.86 -8.94 -5.53
C PHE A 110 -4.04 -7.46 -5.28
N ILE A 111 -3.45 -6.61 -6.12
CA ILE A 111 -3.59 -5.14 -6.00
C ILE A 111 -5.06 -4.74 -6.11
N TYR A 112 -5.79 -5.27 -7.09
CA TYR A 112 -7.19 -4.93 -7.32
C TYR A 112 -8.11 -5.41 -6.19
N ALA A 113 -7.78 -6.51 -5.52
CA ALA A 113 -8.57 -7.01 -4.39
C ALA A 113 -8.68 -6.00 -3.22
N TYR A 114 -7.75 -5.05 -3.11
CA TYR A 114 -7.79 -3.99 -2.10
C TYR A 114 -8.60 -2.76 -2.53
N ASP A 115 -8.92 -2.62 -3.83
CA ASP A 115 -9.58 -1.44 -4.39
C ASP A 115 -10.91 -1.06 -3.69
N PRO A 116 -11.75 -2.02 -3.26
CA PRO A 116 -12.99 -1.70 -2.52
C PRO A 116 -12.77 -1.12 -1.12
N ILE A 117 -11.59 -1.33 -0.53
CA ILE A 117 -11.26 -0.89 0.84
C ILE A 117 -10.51 0.44 0.78
N VAL A 118 -9.48 0.49 -0.07
CA VAL A 118 -8.64 1.66 -0.29
C VAL A 118 -8.39 1.76 -1.79
N PRO A 119 -8.53 2.94 -2.41
CA PRO A 119 -8.24 3.10 -3.83
C PRO A 119 -6.84 2.55 -4.18
N ALA A 120 -6.80 1.47 -4.96
CA ALA A 120 -5.57 0.71 -5.21
C ALA A 120 -4.56 1.54 -6.00
N ASP A 121 -5.03 2.41 -6.91
CA ASP A 121 -4.21 3.42 -7.59
C ASP A 121 -3.46 4.33 -6.61
N LYS A 122 -4.11 4.79 -5.55
CA LYS A 122 -3.48 5.60 -4.51
C LYS A 122 -2.49 4.78 -3.68
N LEU A 123 -2.82 3.54 -3.32
CA LEU A 123 -1.90 2.67 -2.58
C LEU A 123 -0.61 2.38 -3.37
N VAL A 124 -0.75 2.00 -4.64
CA VAL A 124 0.39 1.72 -5.53
C VAL A 124 1.26 2.98 -5.69
N THR A 125 0.62 4.13 -5.91
CA THR A 125 1.31 5.42 -6.04
C THR A 125 2.03 5.80 -4.75
N ALA A 126 1.35 5.78 -3.61
CA ALA A 126 1.93 6.08 -2.31
C ALA A 126 3.13 5.19 -2.02
N SER A 127 3.00 3.89 -2.27
CA SER A 127 4.07 2.90 -2.06
C SER A 127 5.28 3.18 -2.96
N PHE A 128 5.07 3.48 -4.23
CA PHE A 128 6.16 3.88 -5.13
C PHE A 128 6.90 5.12 -4.59
N TYR A 129 6.18 6.19 -4.28
CA TYR A 129 6.78 7.44 -3.78
C TYR A 129 7.36 7.30 -2.36
N THR A 130 6.93 6.33 -1.55
CA THR A 130 7.54 6.02 -0.25
C THR A 130 8.84 5.25 -0.41
N TYR A 131 8.87 4.19 -1.24
CA TYR A 131 9.98 3.24 -1.21
C TYR A 131 10.98 3.40 -2.37
N ALA A 132 10.60 3.91 -3.55
CA ALA A 132 11.53 4.02 -4.67
C ALA A 132 12.68 5.01 -4.39
N PHE A 133 12.42 6.06 -3.62
CA PHE A 133 13.43 7.08 -3.27
C PHE A 133 14.48 6.60 -2.28
N PHE A 134 14.25 5.51 -1.56
CA PHE A 134 15.20 4.98 -0.57
C PHE A 134 15.72 3.58 -0.92
N ASP A 135 15.39 3.07 -2.11
CA ASP A 135 15.93 1.81 -2.59
C ASP A 135 17.43 1.95 -2.89
N PRO A 136 18.31 1.22 -2.20
CA PRO A 136 19.76 1.34 -2.38
C PRO A 136 20.22 0.93 -3.79
N ARG A 137 19.40 0.19 -4.55
CA ARG A 137 19.66 -0.13 -5.97
C ARG A 137 19.45 1.08 -6.89
N ILE A 138 18.69 2.08 -6.42
CA ILE A 138 18.23 3.24 -7.19
C ILE A 138 18.89 4.55 -6.71
N THR A 139 18.97 4.71 -5.38
CA THR A 139 19.37 5.95 -4.72
C THR A 139 20.48 5.75 -3.71
N LYS A 140 21.24 6.82 -3.45
CA LYS A 140 22.12 6.96 -2.30
C LYS A 140 21.56 8.04 -1.40
N ILE A 141 21.76 7.94 -0.10
CA ILE A 141 21.37 9.01 0.82
C ILE A 141 22.59 9.91 1.05
N VAL A 142 22.50 11.16 0.61
CA VAL A 142 23.55 12.18 0.77
C VAL A 142 22.95 13.32 1.59
N ASP A 143 23.54 13.62 2.74
CA ASP A 143 23.06 14.64 3.68
C ASP A 143 21.57 14.48 4.06
N GLY A 144 21.14 13.22 4.26
CA GLY A 144 19.75 12.88 4.61
C GLY A 144 18.74 13.02 3.47
N LYS A 145 19.20 13.27 2.24
CA LYS A 145 18.36 13.39 1.04
C LYS A 145 18.65 12.27 0.05
N PRO A 146 17.62 11.75 -0.64
CA PRO A 146 17.81 10.76 -1.69
C PRO A 146 18.42 11.40 -2.94
N ASP A 147 19.53 10.84 -3.40
CA ASP A 147 20.21 11.14 -4.65
C ASP A 147 20.05 9.95 -5.61
N VAL A 148 19.30 10.13 -6.68
CA VAL A 148 18.95 9.08 -7.65
C VAL A 148 20.13 8.86 -8.61
N TYR A 149 20.90 7.78 -8.38
CA TYR A 149 22.06 7.45 -9.21
C TYR A 149 21.76 6.43 -10.32
N ARG A 150 20.62 5.73 -10.24
CA ARG A 150 20.10 4.85 -11.30
C ARG A 150 18.73 5.34 -11.78
N PRO A 151 18.68 6.46 -12.53
CA PRO A 151 17.43 7.01 -13.05
C PRO A 151 16.69 6.05 -13.98
N ASP A 152 17.43 5.15 -14.65
CA ASP A 152 16.87 4.09 -15.50
C ASP A 152 16.00 3.10 -14.70
N LEU A 153 16.48 2.64 -13.54
CA LEU A 153 15.68 1.76 -12.67
C LEU A 153 14.51 2.51 -12.05
N PHE A 154 14.72 3.77 -11.64
CA PHE A 154 13.64 4.61 -11.11
C PHE A 154 12.51 4.77 -12.15
N GLU A 155 12.86 5.07 -13.40
CA GLU A 155 11.92 5.20 -14.50
C GLU A 155 11.19 3.88 -14.81
N GLU A 156 11.88 2.74 -14.73
CA GLU A 156 11.26 1.42 -14.88
C GLU A 156 10.18 1.18 -13.81
N TYR A 157 10.49 1.42 -12.53
CA TYR A 157 9.50 1.29 -11.46
C TYR A 157 8.36 2.30 -11.61
N PHE A 158 8.64 3.51 -12.08
CA PHE A 158 7.62 4.51 -12.36
C PHE A 158 6.70 4.07 -13.51
N ARG A 159 7.25 3.49 -14.57
CA ARG A 159 6.50 2.91 -15.69
C ARG A 159 5.61 1.76 -15.23
N ILE A 160 6.13 0.83 -14.42
CA ILE A 160 5.36 -0.28 -13.83
C ILE A 160 4.20 0.26 -12.98
N THR A 161 4.48 1.23 -12.11
CA THR A 161 3.47 1.90 -11.26
C THR A 161 2.35 2.49 -12.11
N LYS A 162 2.69 3.19 -13.20
CA LYS A 162 1.71 3.74 -14.16
C LYS A 162 0.89 2.65 -14.84
N GLU A 163 1.52 1.57 -15.29
CA GLU A 163 0.86 0.43 -15.94
C GLU A 163 -0.18 -0.21 -15.00
N ILE A 164 0.16 -0.40 -13.73
CA ILE A 164 -0.74 -0.90 -12.69
C ILE A 164 -1.92 0.06 -12.48
N VAL A 165 -1.65 1.37 -12.29
CA VAL A 165 -2.69 2.38 -12.08
C VAL A 165 -3.68 2.43 -13.26
N GLN A 166 -3.17 2.38 -14.49
CA GLN A 166 -4.01 2.33 -15.69
C GLN A 166 -4.88 1.07 -15.74
N TYR A 167 -4.34 -0.08 -15.34
CA TYR A 167 -5.10 -1.31 -15.29
C TYR A 167 -6.23 -1.26 -14.25
N VAL A 168 -5.95 -0.74 -13.05
CA VAL A 168 -6.98 -0.54 -12.01
C VAL A 168 -8.09 0.39 -12.52
N ALA A 169 -7.73 1.50 -13.17
CA ALA A 169 -8.71 2.41 -13.76
C ALA A 169 -9.57 1.71 -14.82
N MET A 170 -8.96 0.91 -15.71
CA MET A 170 -9.69 0.12 -16.70
C MET A 170 -10.68 -0.86 -16.06
N LEU A 171 -10.30 -1.55 -14.98
CA LEU A 171 -11.19 -2.48 -14.28
C LEU A 171 -12.37 -1.76 -13.63
N ARG A 172 -12.14 -0.62 -12.97
CA ARG A 172 -13.21 0.21 -12.40
C ARG A 172 -14.24 0.64 -13.46
N GLU A 173 -13.77 1.04 -14.64
CA GLU A 173 -14.68 1.41 -15.74
C GLU A 173 -15.48 0.21 -16.26
N LYS A 174 -14.88 -0.97 -16.35
CA LYS A 174 -15.59 -2.21 -16.73
C LYS A 174 -16.66 -2.60 -15.71
N GLU A 175 -16.37 -2.47 -14.41
CA GLU A 175 -17.36 -2.74 -13.37
C GLU A 175 -18.54 -1.77 -13.42
N LYS A 176 -18.29 -0.49 -13.65
CA LYS A 176 -19.36 0.52 -13.84
C LYS A 176 -20.24 0.20 -15.04
N ALA A 177 -19.67 -0.27 -16.14
CA ALA A 177 -20.42 -0.61 -17.35
C ALA A 177 -21.25 -1.91 -17.22
N THR A 178 -20.96 -2.75 -16.21
CA THR A 178 -21.65 -4.03 -15.97
C THR A 178 -22.72 -3.92 -14.88
N LYS A 179 -22.77 -2.79 -14.15
CA LYS A 179 -23.80 -2.46 -13.16
C LYS A 179 -24.91 -1.65 -13.80
#